data_AF-A0A954FS88-F1
#
_entry.id   AF-A0A954FS88-F1
#
_cell.length_a   1.000
_cell.length_b   1.000
_cell.length_c   1.000
_cell.angle_alpha   90.00
_cell.angle_beta   90.00
_cell.angle_gamma   90.00
#
_symmetry.space_group_name_H-M   'P 1'
#
loop_
_entity.id
_entity.type
_entity.pdbx_description
1 polymer ?
#
loop_
_entity_poly.entity_id
_entity_poly.type
_entity_poly.pdbx_seq_one_letter_code
_entity_poly.pdbx_strand_id
1 'polypeptide(L)'
;YVTITENATGNRSTRKISINPATDSLSDIADQFEALTGLTSTVDTVRGTLNLSAESGYSLDFAGRVDNQPDLSLHTGSAVPSFHGTFTGGVNEQYSVEYSGAGTIGVTPNLSATIRNQSGVVIATHQVGEGYQAGTALSLENGLSFQLSSGDVNATDQASVFAVTDSDSTGLLAATGLNSFFDGVDVAGFRVRTEVFENPGNIAGTKSGITGDASNFASLAALRDRRFGGLQQRTFVEEMADITADAGLQVQTARVQSQQAESYQQRLEADRAAVSGVDVNEEMLKIMEVERAYQAAARFITSVNATLDELFRIV
;
A
#
# COMPACT_ATOMS: atom_id res chain seq x y z
N TYR A 1 -10.20 14.34 -0.75
CA TYR A 1 -10.20 15.74 -1.23
C TYR A 1 -9.84 15.74 -2.69
N VAL A 2 -10.60 16.45 -3.52
CA VAL A 2 -10.34 16.62 -4.96
C VAL A 2 -10.16 18.11 -5.26
N THR A 3 -9.21 18.46 -6.11
CA THR A 3 -9.06 19.82 -6.61
C THR A 3 -9.56 19.88 -8.03
N ILE A 4 -10.42 20.86 -8.32
CA ILE A 4 -10.87 21.19 -9.67
C ILE A 4 -10.22 22.51 -10.06
N THR A 5 -9.62 22.56 -11.24
CA THR A 5 -8.97 23.74 -11.79
C THR A 5 -9.70 24.17 -13.05
N GLU A 6 -10.15 25.42 -13.11
CA GLU A 6 -10.68 26.01 -14.34
C GLU A 6 -9.51 26.40 -15.24
N ASN A 7 -9.42 25.82 -16.44
CA ASN A 7 -8.24 25.95 -17.29
C ASN A 7 -8.04 27.37 -17.85
N ALA A 8 -9.13 28.14 -18.00
CA ALA A 8 -9.08 29.49 -18.56
C ALA A 8 -8.49 30.51 -17.56
N THR A 9 -8.86 30.39 -16.29
CA THR A 9 -8.46 31.32 -15.22
C THR A 9 -7.29 30.79 -14.39
N GLY A 10 -7.09 29.47 -14.38
CA GLY A 10 -6.19 28.78 -13.47
C GLY A 10 -6.73 28.73 -12.03
N ASN A 11 -8.00 29.09 -11.80
CA ASN A 11 -8.61 29.08 -10.48
C ASN A 11 -8.79 27.64 -9.98
N ARG A 12 -8.30 27.38 -8.78
CA ARG A 12 -8.28 26.07 -8.13
C ARG A 12 -9.26 26.08 -6.98
N SER A 13 -10.02 25.01 -6.89
CA SER A 13 -11.10 24.87 -5.94
C SER A 13 -11.09 23.45 -5.38
N THR A 14 -10.65 23.32 -4.15
CA THR A 14 -10.60 22.05 -3.43
C THR A 14 -11.96 21.76 -2.80
N ARG A 15 -12.39 20.51 -2.93
CA ARG A 15 -13.64 20.00 -2.37
C ARG A 15 -13.37 18.76 -1.53
N LYS A 16 -14.03 18.72 -0.37
CA LYS A 16 -14.04 17.55 0.51
C LYS A 16 -15.20 16.65 0.09
N ILE A 17 -14.88 15.40 -0.23
CA ILE A 17 -15.87 14.33 -0.36
C ILE A 17 -15.96 13.62 0.99
N SER A 18 -17.17 13.44 1.51
CA SER A 18 -17.40 12.81 2.80
C SER A 18 -17.68 11.34 2.58
N ILE A 19 -16.85 10.48 3.17
CA ILE A 19 -16.99 9.03 3.01
C ILE A 19 -17.37 8.42 4.35
N ASN A 20 -18.51 7.75 4.40
CA ASN A 20 -18.90 6.87 5.49
C ASN A 20 -18.76 5.40 5.06
N PRO A 21 -17.68 4.71 5.46
CA PRO A 21 -17.42 3.34 5.01
C PRO A 21 -18.45 2.31 5.50
N ALA A 22 -19.30 2.67 6.48
CA ALA A 22 -20.35 1.79 6.98
C ALA A 22 -21.63 1.83 6.13
N THR A 23 -21.85 2.90 5.36
CA THR A 23 -23.13 3.14 4.66
C THR A 23 -22.98 3.46 3.19
N ASP A 24 -21.89 4.12 2.80
CA ASP A 24 -21.77 4.67 1.45
C ASP A 24 -21.34 3.57 0.46
N SER A 25 -22.15 3.40 -0.58
CA SER A 25 -21.79 2.62 -1.75
C SER A 25 -20.93 3.41 -2.72
N LEU A 26 -20.32 2.74 -3.71
CA LEU A 26 -19.62 3.43 -4.79
C LEU A 26 -20.53 4.40 -5.55
N SER A 27 -21.83 4.13 -5.65
CA SER A 27 -22.78 5.04 -6.27
C SER A 27 -23.02 6.28 -5.42
N ASP A 28 -23.14 6.14 -4.09
CA ASP A 28 -23.29 7.30 -3.19
C ASP A 28 -22.06 8.21 -3.25
N ILE A 29 -20.87 7.61 -3.35
CA ILE A 29 -19.61 8.34 -3.55
C ILE A 29 -19.59 9.03 -4.92
N ALA A 30 -20.03 8.34 -5.97
CA ALA A 30 -20.08 8.91 -7.32
C ALA A 30 -21.03 10.10 -7.41
N ASP A 31 -22.18 10.04 -6.74
CA ASP A 31 -23.16 11.13 -6.68
C ASP A 31 -22.60 12.36 -5.97
N GLN A 32 -21.76 12.18 -4.93
CA GLN A 32 -21.06 13.29 -4.29
C GLN A 32 -20.06 13.98 -5.22
N PHE A 33 -19.38 13.21 -6.08
CA PHE A 33 -18.49 13.78 -7.09
C PHE A 33 -19.27 14.48 -8.21
N GLU A 34 -20.38 13.88 -8.68
CA GLU A 34 -21.24 14.44 -9.72
C GLU A 34 -21.90 15.77 -9.29
N ALA A 35 -22.09 15.98 -7.98
CA ALA A 35 -22.58 17.25 -7.45
C ALA A 35 -21.57 18.41 -7.57
N LEU A 36 -20.32 18.14 -7.95
CA LEU A 36 -19.29 19.17 -8.12
C LEU A 36 -19.27 19.70 -9.55
N THR A 37 -19.24 21.03 -9.70
CA THR A 37 -19.06 21.67 -11.01
C THR A 37 -17.68 21.39 -11.60
N GLY A 38 -17.61 21.09 -12.90
CA GLY A 38 -16.35 20.88 -13.62
C GLY A 38 -15.86 19.43 -13.63
N LEU A 39 -16.66 18.48 -13.15
CA LEU A 39 -16.33 17.06 -13.10
C LEU A 39 -17.56 16.19 -13.38
N THR A 40 -17.34 15.08 -14.07
CA THR A 40 -18.30 13.99 -14.22
C THR A 40 -17.78 12.73 -13.53
N SER A 41 -18.72 11.93 -13.05
CA SER A 41 -18.49 10.75 -12.23
C SER A 41 -19.42 9.63 -12.69
N THR A 42 -18.86 8.45 -12.93
CA THR A 42 -19.64 7.28 -13.32
C THR A 42 -19.15 6.02 -12.62
N VAL A 43 -20.08 5.13 -12.30
CA VAL A 43 -19.77 3.81 -11.73
C VAL A 43 -20.01 2.75 -12.78
N ASP A 44 -18.98 1.97 -13.10
CA ASP A 44 -19.16 0.71 -13.81
C ASP A 44 -19.54 -0.36 -12.77
N THR A 45 -20.83 -0.66 -12.67
CA THR A 45 -21.34 -1.64 -11.70
C THR A 45 -20.96 -3.08 -12.03
N VAL A 46 -20.51 -3.37 -13.26
CA VAL A 46 -20.04 -4.70 -13.67
C VAL A 46 -18.59 -4.90 -13.24
N ARG A 47 -17.75 -3.88 -13.42
CA ARG A 47 -16.33 -3.92 -13.03
C ARG A 47 -16.07 -3.46 -11.60
N GLY A 48 -17.06 -2.82 -10.95
CA GLY A 48 -16.91 -2.21 -9.64
C GLY A 48 -15.95 -1.02 -9.64
N THR A 49 -15.81 -0.31 -10.77
CA THR A 49 -14.87 0.80 -10.91
C THR A 49 -15.58 2.15 -10.89
N LEU A 50 -14.94 3.12 -10.24
CA LEU A 50 -15.33 4.53 -10.26
C LEU A 50 -14.49 5.24 -11.33
N ASN A 51 -15.14 5.92 -12.27
CA ASN A 51 -14.47 6.74 -13.27
C ASN A 51 -14.79 8.20 -13.00
N LEU A 52 -13.73 9.01 -12.89
CA LEU A 52 -13.83 10.46 -12.74
C LEU A 52 -13.23 11.12 -13.97
N SER A 53 -13.89 12.13 -14.51
CA SER A 53 -13.41 12.88 -15.67
C SER A 53 -13.67 14.36 -15.48
N ALA A 54 -12.71 15.20 -15.86
CA ALA A 54 -12.93 16.64 -15.85
C ALA A 54 -13.84 17.02 -17.01
N GLU A 55 -14.78 17.93 -16.78
CA GLU A 55 -15.58 18.51 -17.85
C GLU A 55 -14.71 19.39 -18.77
N SER A 56 -15.23 19.70 -19.97
CA SER A 56 -14.55 20.59 -20.91
C SER A 56 -14.24 21.94 -20.25
N GLY A 57 -12.98 22.38 -20.34
CA GLY A 57 -12.52 23.62 -19.72
C GLY A 57 -12.02 23.47 -18.28
N TYR A 58 -12.09 22.27 -17.70
CA TYR A 58 -11.59 21.98 -16.36
C TYR A 58 -10.47 20.94 -16.39
N SER A 59 -9.75 20.84 -15.28
CA SER A 59 -8.85 19.74 -14.94
C SER A 59 -9.05 19.35 -13.48
N LEU A 60 -8.77 18.08 -13.16
CA LEU A 60 -8.89 17.56 -11.80
C LEU A 60 -7.54 17.03 -11.32
N ASP A 61 -7.26 17.19 -10.04
CA ASP A 61 -6.11 16.58 -9.39
C ASP A 61 -6.39 16.25 -7.92
N PHE A 62 -5.54 15.38 -7.37
CA PHE A 62 -5.56 14.99 -5.95
C PHE A 62 -4.27 15.43 -5.25
N ALA A 63 -3.57 16.46 -5.75
CA ALA A 63 -2.27 16.86 -5.18
C ALA A 63 -2.41 17.62 -3.85
N GLY A 64 -3.60 18.13 -3.52
CA GLY A 64 -3.89 18.82 -2.26
C GLY A 64 -3.19 20.17 -2.12
N ARG A 65 -2.73 20.76 -3.21
CA ARG A 65 -2.09 22.09 -3.19
C ARG A 65 -3.15 23.15 -2.86
N VAL A 66 -2.77 24.16 -2.09
CA VAL A 66 -3.70 25.20 -1.61
C VAL A 66 -4.42 25.88 -2.77
N ASP A 67 -5.70 26.21 -2.57
CA ASP A 67 -6.48 26.94 -3.57
C ASP A 67 -5.93 28.37 -3.71
N ASN A 68 -5.72 28.81 -4.94
CA ASN A 68 -5.33 30.19 -5.24
C ASN A 68 -6.51 31.16 -5.12
N GLN A 69 -7.74 30.66 -5.21
CA GLN A 69 -8.95 31.40 -4.89
C GLN A 69 -9.72 30.65 -3.80
N PRO A 70 -9.86 31.23 -2.59
CA PRO A 70 -10.66 30.63 -1.53
C PRO A 70 -12.15 30.58 -1.93
N ASP A 71 -12.95 29.86 -1.16
CA ASP A 71 -14.40 29.98 -1.21
C ASP A 71 -14.83 31.39 -0.79
N LEU A 72 -15.46 32.11 -1.71
CA LEU A 72 -15.94 33.48 -1.58
C LEU A 72 -17.47 33.58 -1.52
N SER A 73 -18.18 32.47 -1.27
CA SER A 73 -19.66 32.44 -1.23
C SER A 73 -20.27 33.43 -0.22
N LEU A 74 -19.53 33.78 0.84
CA LEU A 74 -19.90 34.77 1.85
C LEU A 74 -19.02 36.03 1.80
N HIS A 75 -18.44 36.34 0.62
CA HIS A 75 -17.62 37.53 0.39
C HIS A 75 -18.31 38.46 -0.62
N THR A 76 -18.58 39.69 -0.20
CA THR A 76 -19.26 40.71 -1.01
C THR A 76 -18.36 41.90 -1.36
N GLY A 77 -17.23 42.03 -0.67
CA GLY A 77 -16.18 42.98 -0.98
C GLY A 77 -15.57 42.78 -2.37
N SER A 78 -14.84 43.80 -2.82
CA SER A 78 -14.10 43.77 -4.08
C SER A 78 -12.63 43.35 -3.90
N ALA A 79 -12.12 43.36 -2.66
CA ALA A 79 -10.78 42.88 -2.34
C ALA A 79 -10.76 41.35 -2.22
N VAL A 80 -10.24 40.69 -3.24
CA VAL A 80 -10.18 39.23 -3.32
C VAL A 80 -9.03 38.69 -2.46
N PRO A 81 -9.32 37.86 -1.43
CA PRO A 81 -8.29 37.14 -0.70
C PRO A 81 -7.72 36.00 -1.54
N SER A 82 -6.45 35.67 -1.33
CA SER A 82 -5.78 34.53 -1.96
C SER A 82 -4.77 33.89 -1.02
N PHE A 83 -4.57 32.58 -1.19
CA PHE A 83 -3.61 31.80 -0.42
C PHE A 83 -2.56 31.19 -1.35
N HIS A 84 -1.32 31.16 -0.87
CA HIS A 84 -0.18 30.66 -1.62
C HIS A 84 0.73 29.83 -0.72
N GLY A 85 1.56 29.00 -1.33
CA GLY A 85 2.54 28.17 -0.65
C GLY A 85 2.21 26.68 -0.71
N THR A 86 3.05 25.88 -0.04
CA THR A 86 2.86 24.44 0.10
C THR A 86 2.61 24.15 1.56
N PHE A 87 1.44 23.60 1.87
CA PHE A 87 1.07 23.30 3.23
C PHE A 87 1.92 22.18 3.82
N THR A 88 2.55 22.43 4.96
CA THR A 88 3.41 21.47 5.66
C THR A 88 2.82 20.99 6.98
N GLY A 89 1.52 21.26 7.23
CA GLY A 89 0.84 20.81 8.44
C GLY A 89 0.68 19.28 8.47
N GLY A 90 0.55 18.74 9.69
CA GLY A 90 0.44 17.29 9.93
C GLY A 90 -0.94 16.70 9.67
N VAL A 91 -1.98 17.54 9.58
CA VAL A 91 -3.37 17.13 9.33
C VAL A 91 -4.03 18.09 8.35
N ASN A 92 -5.04 17.61 7.62
CA ASN A 92 -5.85 18.48 6.76
C ASN A 92 -6.66 19.44 7.61
N GLU A 93 -6.68 20.72 7.23
CA GLU A 93 -7.43 21.76 7.93
C GLU A 93 -8.16 22.66 6.93
N GLN A 94 -9.20 23.35 7.41
CA GLN A 94 -9.79 24.48 6.70
C GLN A 94 -9.42 25.76 7.44
N TYR A 95 -8.93 26.75 6.69
CA TYR A 95 -8.70 28.10 7.21
C TYR A 95 -9.82 29.02 6.79
N SER A 96 -10.29 29.86 7.71
CA SER A 96 -11.24 30.93 7.46
C SER A 96 -10.60 32.29 7.70
N VAL A 97 -11.08 33.30 6.99
CA VAL A 97 -10.67 34.70 7.13
C VAL A 97 -11.87 35.51 7.57
N GLU A 98 -11.67 36.30 8.62
CA GLU A 98 -12.65 37.26 9.15
C GLU A 98 -12.00 38.65 9.24
N TYR A 99 -12.77 39.70 8.97
CA TYR A 99 -12.29 41.08 9.03
C TYR A 99 -12.78 41.79 10.29
N SER A 100 -11.97 42.69 10.86
CA SER A 100 -12.35 43.47 12.04
C SER A 100 -13.45 44.51 11.77
N GLY A 101 -13.69 44.86 10.51
CA GLY A 101 -14.66 45.86 10.09
C GLY A 101 -14.73 46.00 8.57
N ALA A 102 -15.57 46.93 8.10
CA ALA A 102 -15.60 47.31 6.69
C ALA A 102 -14.53 48.38 6.39
N GLY A 103 -13.93 48.33 5.21
CA GLY A 103 -12.92 49.31 4.82
C GLY A 103 -12.18 48.98 3.52
N THR A 104 -11.37 49.92 3.08
CA THR A 104 -10.53 49.81 1.89
C THR A 104 -9.14 49.30 2.28
N ILE A 105 -8.68 48.26 1.59
CA ILE A 105 -7.38 47.63 1.80
C ILE A 105 -6.26 48.66 1.58
N GLY A 106 -5.32 48.75 2.53
CA GLY A 106 -4.21 49.70 2.49
C GLY A 106 -4.52 51.10 3.00
N VAL A 107 -5.79 51.43 3.27
CA VAL A 107 -6.24 52.80 3.58
C VAL A 107 -6.93 52.90 4.93
N THR A 108 -7.87 52.01 5.26
CA THR A 108 -8.68 52.14 6.48
C THR A 108 -7.84 51.87 7.74
N PRO A 109 -7.74 52.79 8.70
CA PRO A 109 -6.96 52.57 9.93
C PRO A 109 -7.51 51.40 10.77
N ASN A 110 -6.62 50.62 11.38
CA ASN A 110 -6.95 49.48 12.26
C ASN A 110 -7.78 48.35 11.63
N LEU A 111 -7.86 48.30 10.29
CA LEU A 111 -8.47 47.17 9.59
C LEU A 111 -7.52 45.97 9.63
N SER A 112 -8.00 44.85 10.15
CA SER A 112 -7.22 43.61 10.29
C SER A 112 -7.98 42.41 9.75
N ALA A 113 -7.24 41.48 9.14
CA ALA A 113 -7.73 40.16 8.77
C ALA A 113 -7.24 39.14 9.81
N THR A 114 -8.17 38.37 10.37
CA THR A 114 -7.89 37.27 11.30
C THR A 114 -8.11 35.95 10.60
N ILE A 115 -7.09 35.12 10.59
CA ILE A 115 -7.11 33.78 10.02
C ILE A 115 -7.30 32.78 11.15
N ARG A 116 -8.32 31.93 11.05
CA ARG A 116 -8.62 30.87 12.02
C ARG A 116 -8.58 29.50 11.37
N ASN A 117 -8.25 28.47 12.15
CA ASN A 117 -8.43 27.09 11.72
C ASN A 117 -9.86 26.58 11.97
N GLN A 118 -10.14 25.37 11.52
CA GLN A 118 -11.45 24.72 11.66
C GLN A 118 -11.91 24.58 13.12
N SER A 119 -10.99 24.56 14.09
CA SER A 119 -11.30 24.53 15.53
C SER A 119 -11.56 25.92 16.12
N GLY A 120 -11.50 26.99 15.31
CA GLY A 120 -11.68 28.38 15.73
C GLY A 120 -10.43 29.03 16.33
N VAL A 121 -9.31 28.31 16.39
CA VAL A 121 -8.04 28.82 16.91
C VAL A 121 -7.49 29.86 15.93
N VAL A 122 -7.07 31.01 16.45
CA VAL A 122 -6.43 32.06 15.65
C VAL A 122 -5.03 31.59 15.27
N ILE A 123 -4.78 31.49 13.97
CA ILE A 123 -3.46 31.17 13.41
C ILE A 123 -2.66 32.46 13.22
N ALA A 124 -3.30 33.51 12.72
CA ALA A 124 -2.66 34.81 12.55
C ALA A 124 -3.68 35.95 12.54
N THR A 125 -3.23 37.13 12.94
CA THR A 125 -3.95 38.39 12.71
C THR A 125 -2.99 39.37 12.06
N HIS A 126 -3.36 39.88 10.89
CA HIS A 126 -2.55 40.83 10.13
C HIS A 126 -3.28 42.15 9.94
N GLN A 127 -2.55 43.25 10.03
CA GLN A 127 -3.06 44.57 9.64
C GLN A 127 -3.09 44.66 8.12
N VAL A 128 -4.28 44.87 7.56
CA VAL A 128 -4.55 44.96 6.10
C VAL A 128 -5.12 46.33 5.70
N GLY A 129 -5.28 47.21 6.68
CA GLY A 129 -5.66 48.60 6.57
C GLY A 129 -4.50 49.53 6.22
N GLU A 130 -4.48 50.72 6.81
CA GLU A 130 -3.46 51.75 6.59
C GLU A 130 -2.03 51.18 6.58
N GLY A 131 -1.31 51.40 5.49
CA GLY A 131 0.09 51.00 5.33
C GLY A 131 0.31 49.59 4.76
N TYR A 132 -0.73 48.77 4.62
CA TYR A 132 -0.64 47.53 3.85
C TYR A 132 -0.64 47.81 2.35
N GLN A 133 0.37 47.32 1.64
CA GLN A 133 0.35 47.36 0.17
C GLN A 133 -0.39 46.14 -0.36
N ALA A 134 -1.50 46.36 -1.07
CA ALA A 134 -2.28 45.29 -1.69
C ALA A 134 -1.41 44.35 -2.53
N GLY A 135 -1.65 43.04 -2.41
CA GLY A 135 -0.86 41.97 -3.01
C GLY A 135 0.40 41.60 -2.21
N THR A 136 0.73 42.28 -1.12
CA THR A 136 1.86 41.89 -0.27
C THR A 136 1.55 40.61 0.48
N ALA A 137 2.45 39.62 0.36
CA ALA A 137 2.33 38.35 1.07
C ALA A 137 2.48 38.51 2.58
N LEU A 138 1.49 38.02 3.31
CA LEU A 138 1.47 37.93 4.76
C LEU A 138 1.76 36.48 5.15
N SER A 139 2.88 36.25 5.84
CA SER A 139 3.31 34.90 6.22
C SER A 139 2.36 34.28 7.24
N LEU A 140 1.95 33.04 6.96
CA LEU A 140 1.22 32.19 7.88
C LEU A 140 2.11 31.04 8.35
N GLU A 141 1.63 30.28 9.32
CA GLU A 141 2.25 29.03 9.74
C GLU A 141 2.19 27.96 8.63
N ASN A 142 2.93 26.85 8.81
CA ASN A 142 2.87 25.68 7.94
C ASN A 142 3.14 25.95 6.44
N GLY A 143 4.00 26.92 6.15
CA GLY A 143 4.47 27.18 4.77
C GLY A 143 3.47 27.90 3.88
N LEU A 144 2.39 28.45 4.45
CA LEU A 144 1.39 29.22 3.72
C LEU A 144 1.62 30.73 3.83
N SER A 145 1.02 31.46 2.90
CA SER A 145 0.92 32.92 2.94
C SER A 145 -0.44 33.38 2.44
N PHE A 146 -0.89 34.50 2.96
CA PHE A 146 -2.16 35.14 2.67
C PHE A 146 -1.92 36.48 1.99
N GLN A 147 -2.75 36.82 1.01
CA GLN A 147 -2.70 38.09 0.28
C GLN A 147 -4.12 38.61 0.04
N LEU A 148 -4.25 39.94 -0.04
CA LEU A 148 -5.48 40.61 -0.46
C LEU A 148 -5.20 41.50 -1.66
N SER A 149 -6.05 41.42 -2.68
CA SER A 149 -6.04 42.39 -3.78
C SER A 149 -6.47 43.77 -3.28
N SER A 150 -6.26 44.80 -4.12
CA SER A 150 -6.84 46.11 -3.87
C SER A 150 -8.37 46.01 -3.94
N GLY A 151 -9.06 46.76 -3.09
CA GLY A 151 -10.51 46.82 -3.06
C GLY A 151 -11.02 47.09 -1.64
N ASP A 152 -12.30 46.82 -1.45
CA ASP A 152 -12.99 46.96 -0.17
C ASP A 152 -13.37 45.59 0.39
N VAL A 153 -13.41 45.52 1.71
CA VAL A 153 -13.97 44.39 2.47
C VAL A 153 -15.10 44.90 3.37
N ASN A 154 -16.06 44.03 3.68
CA ASN A 154 -17.11 44.26 4.65
C ASN A 154 -16.85 43.49 5.95
N ALA A 155 -17.39 43.98 7.06
CA ALA A 155 -17.21 43.34 8.38
C ALA A 155 -17.77 41.90 8.44
N THR A 156 -18.74 41.58 7.57
CA THR A 156 -19.37 40.26 7.48
C THR A 156 -18.74 39.36 6.43
N ASP A 157 -17.77 39.87 5.66
CA ASP A 157 -17.13 39.09 4.61
C ASP A 157 -16.35 37.92 5.22
N GLN A 158 -16.52 36.74 4.64
CA GLN A 158 -15.78 35.55 5.00
C GLN A 158 -15.18 34.92 3.75
N ALA A 159 -13.98 34.37 3.89
CA ALA A 159 -13.38 33.51 2.89
C ALA A 159 -12.83 32.25 3.56
N SER A 160 -12.84 31.13 2.85
CA SER A 160 -12.24 29.89 3.41
C SER A 160 -11.47 29.07 2.39
N VAL A 161 -10.44 28.36 2.84
CA VAL A 161 -9.61 27.50 1.98
C VAL A 161 -9.26 26.20 2.69
N PHE A 162 -9.18 25.11 1.93
CA PHE A 162 -8.62 23.87 2.44
C PHE A 162 -7.09 23.86 2.32
N ALA A 163 -6.43 23.58 3.43
CA ALA A 163 -5.02 23.26 3.50
C ALA A 163 -4.86 21.74 3.64
N VAL A 164 -4.45 21.08 2.55
CA VAL A 164 -4.46 19.61 2.45
C VAL A 164 -3.04 19.06 2.46
N THR A 165 -2.74 18.23 3.45
CA THR A 165 -1.48 17.48 3.53
C THR A 165 -1.64 16.08 2.93
N ASP A 166 -2.81 15.46 3.13
CA ASP A 166 -3.17 14.13 2.63
C ASP A 166 -4.53 14.18 1.92
N SER A 167 -4.53 14.09 0.59
CA SER A 167 -5.75 14.14 -0.21
C SER A 167 -6.65 12.92 -0.06
N ASP A 168 -6.11 11.77 0.36
CA ASP A 168 -6.81 10.48 0.45
C ASP A 168 -6.76 9.90 1.86
N SER A 169 -7.20 10.70 2.83
CA SER A 169 -7.21 10.32 4.25
C SER A 169 -8.04 9.07 4.58
N THR A 170 -8.92 8.62 3.66
CA THR A 170 -9.74 7.42 3.82
C THR A 170 -9.17 6.21 3.07
N GLY A 171 -8.15 6.38 2.24
CA GLY A 171 -7.61 5.35 1.36
C GLY A 171 -8.53 4.96 0.20
N LEU A 172 -9.51 5.80 -0.13
CA LEU A 172 -10.51 5.52 -1.17
C LEU A 172 -9.85 5.47 -2.55
N LEU A 173 -8.95 6.42 -2.85
CA LEU A 173 -8.30 6.47 -4.16
C LEU A 173 -7.46 5.23 -4.38
N ALA A 174 -6.70 4.81 -3.36
CA ALA A 174 -5.95 3.56 -3.41
C ALA A 174 -6.85 2.33 -3.57
N ALA A 175 -7.94 2.24 -2.80
CA ALA A 175 -8.85 1.11 -2.82
C ALA A 175 -9.62 0.96 -4.15
N THR A 176 -9.94 2.09 -4.80
CA THR A 176 -10.66 2.13 -6.09
C THR A 176 -9.72 2.13 -7.30
N GLY A 177 -8.41 2.22 -7.07
CA GLY A 177 -7.44 2.40 -8.14
C GLY A 177 -7.65 3.73 -8.89
N LEU A 178 -8.07 4.79 -8.21
CA LEU A 178 -8.08 6.13 -8.78
C LEU A 178 -6.69 6.77 -8.62
N ASN A 179 -6.11 7.20 -9.73
CA ASN A 179 -4.83 7.92 -9.76
C ASN A 179 -3.68 7.23 -8.98
N SER A 180 -3.67 5.88 -8.93
CA SER A 180 -2.63 5.11 -8.25
C SER A 180 -1.48 4.73 -9.18
N PHE A 181 -0.26 4.66 -8.65
CA PHE A 181 0.92 4.26 -9.41
C PHE A 181 0.94 2.75 -9.73
N PHE A 182 0.46 1.94 -8.78
CA PHE A 182 0.36 0.49 -8.90
C PHE A 182 -1.10 0.05 -9.04
N ASP A 183 -1.30 -1.02 -9.80
CA ASP A 183 -2.55 -1.76 -9.95
C ASP A 183 -2.35 -3.19 -9.39
N GLY A 184 -3.45 -3.86 -9.04
CA GLY A 184 -3.46 -5.22 -8.51
C GLY A 184 -3.94 -5.30 -7.06
N VAL A 185 -4.80 -6.29 -6.79
CA VAL A 185 -5.35 -6.59 -5.46
C VAL A 185 -4.67 -7.80 -4.79
N ASP A 186 -3.83 -8.51 -5.55
CA ASP A 186 -3.08 -9.66 -5.07
C ASP A 186 -1.64 -9.65 -5.61
N VAL A 187 -0.83 -10.61 -5.14
CA VAL A 187 0.60 -10.71 -5.49
C VAL A 187 0.81 -11.02 -6.97
N ALA A 188 -0.13 -11.71 -7.63
CA ALA A 188 0.00 -12.08 -9.04
C ALA A 188 -0.36 -10.92 -9.99
N GLY A 189 -1.28 -10.06 -9.56
CA GLY A 189 -1.77 -8.91 -10.30
C GLY A 189 -1.02 -7.60 -10.00
N PHE A 190 -0.16 -7.57 -8.97
CA PHE A 190 0.57 -6.36 -8.60
C PHE A 190 1.54 -5.91 -9.71
N ARG A 191 1.32 -4.71 -10.24
CA ARG A 191 2.10 -4.15 -11.36
C ARG A 191 2.05 -2.63 -11.37
N VAL A 192 2.96 -2.01 -12.13
CA VAL A 192 2.81 -0.60 -12.51
C VAL A 192 1.58 -0.47 -13.40
N ARG A 193 0.76 0.55 -13.16
CA ARG A 193 -0.42 0.85 -13.96
C ARG A 193 -0.06 0.99 -15.44
N THR A 194 -0.84 0.38 -16.33
CA THR A 194 -0.57 0.38 -17.79
C THR A 194 -0.39 1.78 -18.36
N GLU A 195 -1.25 2.73 -17.96
CA GLU A 195 -1.19 4.13 -18.42
C GLU A 195 0.12 4.83 -18.02
N VAL A 196 0.74 4.42 -16.92
CA VAL A 196 2.04 4.92 -16.47
C VAL A 196 3.18 4.17 -17.16
N PHE A 197 3.04 2.86 -17.35
CA PHE A 197 4.02 2.01 -18.00
C PHE A 197 4.20 2.37 -19.48
N GLU A 198 3.10 2.56 -20.21
CA GLU A 198 3.09 2.90 -21.63
C GLU A 198 3.49 4.37 -21.88
N ASN A 199 3.17 5.26 -20.94
CA ASN A 199 3.56 6.66 -21.01
C ASN A 199 4.12 7.15 -19.66
N PRO A 200 5.44 7.02 -19.43
CA PRO A 200 6.09 7.51 -18.22
C PRO A 200 5.94 9.02 -17.98
N GLY A 201 5.58 9.79 -19.02
CA GLY A 201 5.24 11.21 -18.88
C GLY A 201 4.00 11.47 -18.01
N ASN A 202 3.18 10.45 -17.75
CA ASN A 202 2.03 10.52 -16.84
C ASN A 202 2.42 10.49 -15.36
N ILE A 203 3.70 10.32 -15.03
CA ILE A 203 4.17 10.34 -13.63
C ILE A 203 4.23 11.79 -13.13
N ALA A 204 3.38 12.12 -12.16
CA ALA A 204 3.43 13.41 -11.47
C ALA A 204 4.60 13.47 -10.48
N GLY A 205 5.69 14.15 -10.85
CA GLY A 205 6.88 14.34 -9.99
C GLY A 205 6.73 15.40 -8.88
N THR A 206 5.74 16.27 -9.01
CA THR A 206 5.55 17.46 -8.15
C THR A 206 4.24 17.36 -7.36
N LYS A 207 4.28 17.82 -6.11
CA LYS A 207 3.08 18.09 -5.29
C LYS A 207 2.61 19.53 -5.46
N SER A 208 3.52 20.48 -5.63
CA SER A 208 3.18 21.91 -5.76
C SER A 208 2.65 22.30 -7.15
N GLY A 209 2.94 21.52 -8.18
CA GLY A 209 2.71 21.86 -9.58
C GLY A 209 3.76 22.81 -10.18
N ILE A 210 4.81 23.15 -9.44
CA ILE A 210 5.89 24.03 -9.90
C ILE A 210 6.90 23.19 -10.71
N THR A 211 7.37 23.75 -11.83
CA THR A 211 8.40 23.10 -12.64
C THR A 211 9.71 22.95 -11.83
N GLY A 212 10.28 21.75 -11.83
CA GLY A 212 11.50 21.44 -11.07
C GLY A 212 11.25 20.93 -9.65
N ASP A 213 10.01 20.95 -9.16
CA ASP A 213 9.65 20.29 -7.92
C ASP A 213 9.63 18.76 -8.11
N ALA A 214 10.37 18.05 -7.25
CA ALA A 214 10.50 16.59 -7.24
C ALA A 214 9.93 15.97 -5.95
N SER A 215 9.04 16.66 -5.24
CA SER A 215 8.51 16.24 -3.95
C SER A 215 7.84 14.87 -3.97
N ASN A 216 7.15 14.49 -5.05
CA ASN A 216 6.51 13.17 -5.13
C ASN A 216 7.55 12.06 -5.28
N PHE A 217 8.65 12.30 -6.00
CA PHE A 217 9.77 11.36 -6.08
C PHE A 217 10.49 11.21 -4.74
N ALA A 218 10.69 12.32 -4.02
CA ALA A 218 11.22 12.27 -2.66
C ALA A 218 10.29 11.48 -1.72
N SER A 219 8.97 11.69 -1.84
CA SER A 219 7.96 10.96 -1.05
C SER A 219 7.95 9.45 -1.38
N LEU A 220 8.09 9.10 -2.66
CA LEU A 220 8.20 7.71 -3.11
C LEU A 220 9.48 7.06 -2.56
N ALA A 221 10.63 7.74 -2.64
CA ALA A 221 11.89 7.24 -2.10
C ALA A 221 11.82 7.03 -0.57
N ALA A 222 11.13 7.93 0.15
CA ALA A 222 10.93 7.84 1.59
C ALA A 222 10.08 6.62 2.03
N LEU A 223 9.34 5.98 1.12
CA LEU A 223 8.61 4.74 1.43
C LEU A 223 9.55 3.59 1.83
N ARG A 224 10.81 3.61 1.39
CA ARG A 224 11.82 2.60 1.77
C ARG A 224 12.01 2.53 3.28
N ASP A 225 12.03 3.69 3.93
CA ASP A 225 12.32 3.81 5.36
C ASP A 225 11.03 3.93 6.20
N ARG A 226 9.86 3.96 5.54
CA ARG A 226 8.57 4.05 6.21
C ARG A 226 8.24 2.72 6.88
N ARG A 227 7.83 2.80 8.14
CA ARG A 227 7.29 1.68 8.91
C ARG A 227 5.78 1.60 8.72
N PHE A 228 5.25 0.41 8.49
CA PHE A 228 3.83 0.19 8.21
C PHE A 228 3.17 -0.59 9.36
N GLY A 229 2.04 -0.10 9.85
CA GLY A 229 1.28 -0.78 10.91
C GLY A 229 0.84 -2.19 10.52
N GLY A 230 0.43 -2.39 9.26
CA GLY A 230 0.08 -3.71 8.71
C GLY A 230 1.24 -4.69 8.63
N LEU A 231 2.49 -4.20 8.72
CA LEU A 231 3.71 -5.00 8.78
C LEU A 231 4.29 -5.04 10.21
N GLN A 232 3.46 -4.81 11.23
CA GLN A 232 3.89 -4.76 12.63
C GLN A 232 4.99 -3.71 12.89
N GLN A 233 4.85 -2.53 12.29
CA GLN A 233 5.84 -1.45 12.36
C GLN A 233 7.18 -1.78 11.68
N ARG A 234 7.21 -2.71 10.72
CA ARG A 234 8.39 -2.97 9.88
C ARG A 234 8.36 -2.16 8.58
N THR A 235 9.55 -1.96 8.01
CA THR A 235 9.73 -1.52 6.62
C THR A 235 9.54 -2.69 5.66
N PHE A 236 9.37 -2.41 4.36
CA PHE A 236 9.32 -3.47 3.35
C PHE A 236 10.60 -4.31 3.29
N VAL A 237 11.76 -3.70 3.56
CA VAL A 237 13.06 -4.38 3.54
C VAL A 237 13.19 -5.34 4.73
N GLU A 238 12.76 -4.91 5.91
CA GLU A 238 12.73 -5.75 7.12
C GLU A 238 11.76 -6.93 6.95
N GLU A 239 10.55 -6.70 6.44
CA GLU A 239 9.57 -7.77 6.18
C GLU A 239 10.13 -8.82 5.21
N MET A 240 10.77 -8.40 4.12
CA MET A 240 11.35 -9.33 3.14
C MET A 240 12.51 -10.15 3.75
N ALA A 241 13.32 -9.53 4.61
CA ALA A 241 14.39 -10.22 5.32
C ALA A 241 13.81 -11.31 6.25
N ASP A 242 12.73 -11.02 6.96
CA ASP A 242 12.07 -11.97 7.85
C ASP A 242 11.44 -13.13 7.09
N ILE A 243 10.73 -12.87 5.99
CA ILE A 243 10.19 -13.94 5.10
C ILE A 243 11.31 -14.86 4.62
N THR A 244 12.46 -14.28 4.23
CA THR A 244 13.62 -15.05 3.76
C THR A 244 14.24 -15.89 4.88
N ALA A 245 14.34 -15.33 6.09
CA ALA A 245 14.85 -16.02 7.27
C ALA A 245 13.95 -17.20 7.67
N ASP A 246 12.63 -17.00 7.68
CA ASP A 246 11.64 -18.03 7.98
C ASP A 246 11.69 -19.18 6.97
N ALA A 247 11.78 -18.88 5.68
CA ALA A 247 11.97 -19.89 4.64
C ALA A 247 13.27 -20.70 4.85
N GLY A 248 14.36 -20.02 5.21
CA GLY A 248 15.63 -20.66 5.55
C GLY A 248 15.53 -21.61 6.76
N LEU A 249 14.83 -21.18 7.82
CA LEU A 249 14.59 -22.00 9.00
C LEU A 249 13.73 -23.24 8.69
N GLN A 250 12.70 -23.09 7.85
CA GLN A 250 11.87 -24.21 7.40
C GLN A 250 12.69 -25.23 6.60
N VAL A 251 13.54 -24.78 5.67
CA VAL A 251 14.44 -25.65 4.91
C VAL A 251 15.41 -26.38 5.84
N GLN A 252 16.00 -25.68 6.81
CA GLN A 252 16.91 -26.30 7.77
C GLN A 252 16.20 -27.36 8.62
N THR A 253 14.98 -27.07 9.07
CA THR A 253 14.16 -28.01 9.85
C THR A 253 13.83 -29.26 9.04
N ALA A 254 13.38 -29.09 7.79
CA ALA A 254 13.07 -30.20 6.89
C ALA A 254 14.30 -31.07 6.59
N ARG A 255 15.48 -30.47 6.43
CA ARG A 255 16.74 -31.21 6.25
C ARG A 255 17.09 -32.06 7.47
N VAL A 256 16.99 -31.49 8.66
CA VAL A 256 17.23 -32.22 9.91
C VAL A 256 16.26 -33.40 10.04
N GLN A 257 14.98 -33.20 9.73
CA GLN A 257 13.98 -34.27 9.74
C GLN A 257 14.27 -35.35 8.69
N SER A 258 14.69 -34.97 7.48
CA SER A 258 15.10 -35.93 6.44
C SER A 258 16.28 -36.78 6.89
N GLN A 259 17.33 -36.16 7.44
CA GLN A 259 18.51 -36.88 7.95
C GLN A 259 18.16 -37.85 9.08
N GLN A 260 17.24 -37.47 9.97
CA GLN A 260 16.74 -38.34 11.03
C GLN A 260 15.94 -39.52 10.44
N ALA A 261 15.07 -39.27 9.47
CA ALA A 261 14.29 -40.31 8.81
C ALA A 261 15.17 -41.30 8.04
N GLU A 262 16.20 -40.81 7.34
CA GLU A 262 17.21 -41.64 6.67
C GLU A 262 17.97 -42.51 7.68
N SER A 263 18.39 -41.93 8.80
CA SER A 263 19.06 -42.69 9.88
C SER A 263 18.15 -43.77 10.48
N TYR A 264 16.86 -43.47 10.65
CA TYR A 264 15.87 -44.42 11.13
C TYR A 264 15.60 -45.54 10.11
N GLN A 265 15.51 -45.20 8.82
CA GLN A 265 15.38 -46.17 7.74
C GLN A 265 16.58 -47.13 7.72
N GLN A 266 17.81 -46.60 7.75
CA GLN A 266 19.02 -47.43 7.77
C GLN A 266 19.04 -48.40 8.96
N ARG A 267 18.59 -47.93 10.14
CA ARG A 267 18.44 -48.80 11.32
C ARG A 267 17.41 -49.90 11.10
N LEU A 268 16.24 -49.57 10.57
CA LEU A 268 15.19 -50.56 10.28
C LEU A 268 15.64 -51.58 9.21
N GLU A 269 16.42 -51.15 8.22
CA GLU A 269 17.01 -52.05 7.23
C GLU A 269 18.03 -53.01 7.87
N ALA A 270 18.87 -52.52 8.77
CA ALA A 270 19.79 -53.36 9.54
C ALA A 270 19.04 -54.36 10.45
N ASP A 271 17.99 -53.90 11.17
CA ASP A 271 17.16 -54.76 12.01
C ASP A 271 16.44 -55.83 11.18
N ARG A 272 15.92 -55.46 10.00
CA ARG A 272 15.31 -56.41 9.04
C ARG A 272 16.34 -57.43 8.55
N ALA A 273 17.55 -57.00 8.20
CA ALA A 273 18.62 -57.89 7.77
C ALA A 273 19.06 -58.83 8.92
N ALA A 274 19.00 -58.40 10.18
CA ALA A 274 19.33 -59.26 11.31
C ALA A 274 18.28 -60.37 11.56
N VAL A 275 16.99 -60.09 11.33
CA VAL A 275 15.90 -61.05 11.57
C VAL A 275 15.60 -61.93 10.34
N SER A 276 15.62 -61.33 9.15
CA SER A 276 15.23 -61.97 7.88
C SER A 276 16.40 -62.20 6.94
N GLY A 277 17.60 -61.77 7.30
CA GLY A 277 18.81 -62.07 6.54
C GLY A 277 19.16 -63.53 6.69
N VAL A 278 19.35 -64.18 5.55
CA VAL A 278 19.86 -65.55 5.48
C VAL A 278 21.37 -65.43 5.33
N ASP A 279 22.14 -65.93 6.30
CA ASP A 279 23.59 -66.05 6.10
C ASP A 279 23.82 -67.19 5.10
N VAL A 280 24.27 -66.81 3.90
CA VAL A 280 24.55 -67.74 2.80
C VAL A 280 25.55 -68.82 3.23
N ASN A 281 26.48 -68.50 4.14
CA ASN A 281 27.43 -69.49 4.65
C ASN A 281 26.75 -70.50 5.59
N GLU A 282 25.80 -70.07 6.41
CA GLU A 282 25.07 -70.93 7.35
C GLU A 282 24.06 -71.83 6.61
N GLU A 283 23.37 -71.31 5.60
CA GLU A 283 22.54 -72.16 4.73
C GLU A 283 23.39 -73.08 3.84
N MET A 284 24.57 -72.65 3.38
CA MET A 284 25.49 -73.53 2.64
C MET A 284 26.03 -74.65 3.54
N LEU A 285 26.30 -74.37 4.82
CA LEU A 285 26.65 -75.39 5.81
C LEU A 285 25.53 -76.40 6.03
N LYS A 286 24.28 -75.94 6.20
CA LYS A 286 23.11 -76.83 6.29
C LYS A 286 22.93 -77.69 5.04
N ILE A 287 23.09 -77.11 3.85
CA ILE A 287 23.02 -77.87 2.59
C ILE A 287 24.12 -78.93 2.54
N MET A 288 25.37 -78.60 2.88
CA MET A 288 26.46 -79.58 2.94
C MET A 288 26.22 -80.68 3.98
N GLU A 289 25.62 -80.35 5.12
CA GLU A 289 25.26 -81.31 6.16
C GLU A 289 24.16 -82.27 5.66
N VAL A 290 23.12 -81.74 5.01
CA VAL A 290 22.06 -82.54 4.38
C VAL A 290 22.62 -83.43 3.28
N GLU A 291 23.51 -82.93 2.44
CA GLU A 291 24.19 -83.73 1.40
C GLU A 291 25.01 -84.87 2.01
N ARG A 292 25.78 -84.61 3.07
CA ARG A 292 26.55 -85.65 3.78
C ARG A 292 25.63 -86.68 4.44
N ALA A 293 24.53 -86.26 5.04
CA ALA A 293 23.53 -87.16 5.63
C ALA A 293 22.89 -88.05 4.56
N TYR A 294 22.54 -87.50 3.40
CA TYR A 294 22.06 -88.26 2.25
C TYR A 294 23.07 -89.28 1.74
N GLN A 295 24.35 -88.89 1.60
CA GLN A 295 25.42 -89.80 1.21
C GLN A 295 25.61 -90.93 2.22
N ALA A 296 25.54 -90.64 3.52
CA ALA A 296 25.60 -91.64 4.58
C ALA A 296 24.41 -92.59 4.55
N ALA A 297 23.18 -92.07 4.38
CA ALA A 297 21.97 -92.88 4.24
C ALA A 297 22.02 -93.78 3.00
N ALA A 298 22.49 -93.27 1.85
CA ALA A 298 22.67 -94.07 0.64
C ALA A 298 23.67 -95.22 0.83
N ARG A 299 24.80 -94.95 1.50
CA ARG A 299 25.79 -95.99 1.87
C ARG A 299 25.20 -97.00 2.86
N PHE A 300 24.42 -96.57 3.84
CA PHE A 300 23.74 -97.45 4.77
C PHE A 300 22.76 -98.37 4.04
N ILE A 301 21.92 -97.83 3.15
CA ILE A 301 21.00 -98.62 2.31
C ILE A 301 21.76 -99.60 1.43
N THR A 302 22.88 -99.17 0.84
CA THR A 302 23.72 -100.06 0.01
C THR A 302 24.32 -101.18 0.84
N SER A 303 24.78 -100.88 2.06
CA SER A 303 25.32 -101.88 2.99
C SER A 303 24.22 -102.84 3.47
N VAL A 304 23.02 -102.34 3.78
CA VAL A 304 21.88 -103.16 4.17
C VAL A 304 21.46 -104.07 3.01
N ASN A 305 21.34 -103.54 1.79
CA ASN A 305 21.05 -104.34 0.61
C ASN A 305 22.12 -105.41 0.37
N ALA A 306 23.41 -105.08 0.51
CA ALA A 306 24.48 -106.07 0.41
C ALA A 306 24.37 -107.16 1.48
N THR A 307 23.98 -106.82 2.72
CA THR A 307 23.75 -107.82 3.76
C THR A 307 22.49 -108.66 3.53
N LEU A 308 21.43 -108.06 2.98
CA LEU A 308 20.20 -108.78 2.61
C LEU A 308 20.46 -109.74 1.44
N ASP A 309 21.21 -109.30 0.42
CA ASP A 309 21.60 -110.14 -0.70
C ASP A 309 22.47 -111.33 -0.26
N GLU A 310 23.42 -111.13 0.67
CA GLU A 310 24.22 -112.23 1.22
C GLU A 310 23.36 -113.20 2.06
N LEU A 311 22.40 -112.70 2.85
CA LEU A 311 21.45 -113.55 3.57
C LEU A 311 20.57 -114.37 2.64
N PHE A 312 20.09 -113.79 1.53
CA PHE A 312 19.35 -114.52 0.50
C PHE A 312 20.18 -115.56 -0.24
N ARG A 313 21.52 -115.44 -0.22
CA ARG A 313 22.44 -116.42 -0.81
C ARG A 313 22.75 -117.61 0.10
N ILE A 314 22.41 -117.52 1.40
CA ILE A 314 22.69 -118.53 2.44
C ILE A 314 21.49 -119.48 2.67
N VAL A 315 20.34 -119.24 2.03
CA VAL A 315 19.17 -120.15 1.98
C VAL A 315 19.08 -120.80 0.61
#